data_AF-A0A8B8F0G0-F1
#
_entry.id   AF-A0A8B8F0G0-F1
#
_cell.length_a   1.000
_cell.length_b   1.000
_cell.length_c   1.000
_cell.angle_alpha   90.00
_cell.angle_beta   90.00
_cell.angle_gamma   90.00
#
_symmetry.space_group_name_H-M   'P 1'
#
loop_
_entity.id
_entity.type
_entity.pdbx_description
1 polymer ?
#
loop_
_entity_poly.entity_id
_entity_poly.type
_entity_poly.pdbx_seq_one_letter_code
_entity_poly.pdbx_strand_id
1 'polypeptide(L)'
;MHLKLLLLFSVTCALFCETDAWWFWKKRSQCPSRGGASPYYFGTTNLFCMKKGKRGAPSRFEWAVTHRFIYYKGYYFEFIGNSNAVIGTSARDSHRCSSSRESSPAGYSRLSLNCIKGCARNYRCTYGRYSLLWNNCHKFANRLSAVLCTTGTTCPSWCLRSCNHAEAG
;
A
#
# COMPACT_ATOMS: atom_id res chain seq x y z
N MET A 1 -25.74 -8.67 36.22
CA MET A 1 -24.46 -8.02 35.81
C MET A 1 -23.62 -8.86 34.84
N HIS A 2 -23.84 -10.17 34.70
CA HIS A 2 -23.02 -11.05 33.86
C HIS A 2 -23.20 -10.88 32.34
N LEU A 3 -24.40 -10.52 31.88
CA LEU A 3 -24.67 -10.37 30.43
C LEU A 3 -23.93 -9.17 29.81
N LYS A 4 -23.82 -8.06 30.54
CA LYS A 4 -23.07 -6.87 30.09
C LYS A 4 -21.56 -7.13 30.06
N LEU A 5 -21.04 -7.93 30.99
CA LEU A 5 -19.64 -8.32 31.04
C LEU A 5 -19.27 -9.29 29.90
N LEU A 6 -20.17 -10.22 29.56
CA LEU A 6 -20.02 -11.12 28.40
C LEU A 6 -20.03 -10.37 27.06
N LEU A 7 -20.90 -9.36 26.91
CA LEU A 7 -20.94 -8.50 25.72
C LEU A 7 -19.67 -7.63 25.58
N LEU A 8 -19.16 -7.08 26.69
CA LEU A 8 -17.90 -6.34 26.70
C LEU A 8 -16.70 -7.25 26.37
N PHE A 9 -16.72 -8.50 26.83
CA PHE A 9 -15.70 -9.48 26.53
C PHE A 9 -15.77 -9.96 25.07
N SER A 10 -16.98 -10.17 24.51
CA SER A 10 -17.13 -10.55 23.10
C SER A 10 -16.74 -9.42 22.14
N VAL A 11 -17.06 -8.17 22.48
CA VAL A 11 -16.69 -7.00 21.68
C VAL A 11 -15.17 -6.75 21.74
N THR A 12 -14.54 -6.92 22.91
CA THR A 12 -13.07 -6.83 23.00
C THR A 12 -12.39 -8.02 22.30
N CYS A 13 -12.89 -9.26 22.44
CA CYS A 13 -12.37 -10.39 21.67
C CYS A 13 -12.52 -10.18 20.16
N ALA A 14 -13.63 -9.64 19.66
CA ALA A 14 -13.78 -9.31 18.23
C ALA A 14 -12.79 -8.21 17.79
N LEU A 15 -12.58 -7.18 18.62
CA LEU A 15 -11.62 -6.10 18.35
C LEU A 15 -10.15 -6.56 18.39
N PHE A 16 -9.82 -7.60 19.18
CA PHE A 16 -8.46 -8.16 19.26
C PHE A 16 -8.24 -9.37 18.32
N CYS A 17 -9.28 -10.13 17.97
CA CYS A 17 -9.20 -11.25 17.02
C CYS A 17 -9.12 -10.78 15.55
N GLU A 18 -9.45 -9.52 15.24
CA GLU A 18 -9.18 -8.90 13.93
C GLU A 18 -7.80 -8.26 13.81
N THR A 19 -6.91 -8.46 14.80
CA THR A 19 -5.49 -8.26 14.53
C THR A 19 -4.96 -9.54 13.92
N ASP A 20 -4.82 -9.55 12.59
CA ASP A 20 -4.15 -10.59 11.83
C ASP A 20 -2.80 -10.90 12.51
N ALA A 21 -2.73 -11.90 13.39
CA ALA A 21 -1.49 -12.27 14.07
C ALA A 21 -0.53 -13.05 13.15
N TRP A 22 -0.80 -13.07 11.85
CA TRP A 22 -0.01 -13.76 10.83
C TRP A 22 1.37 -13.11 10.60
N TRP A 23 1.55 -11.84 10.97
CA TRP A 23 2.83 -11.14 10.77
C TRP A 23 3.90 -11.45 11.84
N PHE A 24 3.55 -12.11 12.95
CA PHE A 24 4.49 -12.37 14.05
C PHE A 24 5.51 -13.49 13.77
N TRP A 25 5.34 -14.29 12.71
CA TRP A 25 6.10 -15.54 12.54
C TRP A 25 6.98 -15.65 11.28
N LYS A 26 7.10 -14.60 10.46
CA LYS A 26 7.92 -14.67 9.22
C LYS A 26 9.33 -14.09 9.43
N LYS A 27 10.36 -14.95 9.42
CA LYS A 27 11.79 -14.58 9.52
C LYS A 27 12.19 -13.55 8.44
N ARG A 28 12.86 -12.48 8.88
CA ARG A 28 13.17 -11.23 8.17
C ARG A 28 14.47 -11.28 7.33
N SER A 29 14.47 -11.93 6.16
CA SER A 29 15.70 -11.98 5.33
C SER A 29 15.47 -12.13 3.83
N GLN A 30 14.62 -11.34 3.17
CA GLN A 30 14.22 -11.72 1.81
C GLN A 30 14.25 -10.65 0.70
N CYS A 31 14.49 -9.34 0.89
CA CYS A 31 14.53 -8.47 -0.31
C CYS A 31 15.72 -8.79 -1.23
N PRO A 32 15.50 -8.95 -2.56
CA PRO A 32 16.58 -9.27 -3.50
C PRO A 32 17.54 -8.09 -3.74
N SER A 33 18.82 -8.41 -3.93
CA SER A 33 19.88 -7.43 -4.23
C SER A 33 19.83 -6.94 -5.68
N ARG A 34 20.60 -5.87 -5.96
CA ARG A 34 20.67 -5.03 -7.18
C ARG A 34 20.89 -5.79 -8.51
N GLY A 35 21.14 -7.10 -8.49
CA GLY A 35 21.35 -7.95 -9.67
C GLY A 35 20.08 -8.11 -10.52
N GLY A 36 19.77 -7.11 -11.36
CA GLY A 36 18.73 -7.14 -12.39
C GLY A 36 17.34 -6.66 -11.97
N ALA A 37 17.15 -6.15 -10.74
CA ALA A 37 15.86 -5.65 -10.26
C ALA A 37 15.69 -4.13 -10.49
N SER A 38 14.49 -3.70 -10.90
CA SER A 38 14.19 -2.28 -11.12
C SER A 38 13.89 -1.54 -9.81
N PRO A 39 14.35 -0.29 -9.64
CA PRO A 39 14.08 0.53 -8.45
C PRO A 39 12.62 1.02 -8.35
N TYR A 40 12.13 1.29 -7.14
CA TYR A 40 10.88 2.01 -6.86
C TYR A 40 11.05 3.04 -5.72
N TYR A 41 10.29 4.15 -5.70
CA TYR A 41 10.54 5.41 -4.93
C TYR A 41 9.34 5.80 -4.04
N PHE A 42 9.54 6.27 -2.78
CA PHE A 42 8.45 6.73 -1.87
C PHE A 42 8.38 8.27 -1.86
N GLY A 43 7.98 9.02 -0.81
CA GLY A 43 8.12 10.52 -0.67
C GLY A 43 8.14 11.06 0.81
N THR A 44 9.19 11.67 1.47
CA THR A 44 9.18 12.26 2.88
C THR A 44 10.41 13.14 3.38
N THR A 45 10.28 13.97 4.49
CA THR A 45 11.31 14.80 5.26
C THR A 45 11.17 14.71 6.82
N ASN A 46 12.21 15.08 7.62
CA ASN A 46 12.69 14.42 8.86
C ASN A 46 12.59 15.20 10.23
N LEU A 47 12.15 14.55 11.32
CA LEU A 47 12.57 14.84 12.71
C LEU A 47 12.92 13.49 13.36
N PHE A 48 14.06 13.38 14.02
CA PHE A 48 14.61 12.13 14.57
C PHE A 48 15.11 11.09 13.55
N CYS A 49 15.97 11.56 12.66
CA CYS A 49 17.28 11.03 12.23
C CYS A 49 17.94 9.82 12.97
N MET A 50 17.45 9.31 14.11
CA MET A 50 18.36 8.70 15.09
C MET A 50 18.17 7.22 15.51
N LYS A 51 17.08 6.48 15.20
CA LYS A 51 16.94 5.12 15.78
C LYS A 51 16.64 4.00 14.77
N LYS A 52 17.72 3.29 14.44
CA LYS A 52 17.89 2.14 13.52
C LYS A 52 17.21 0.84 14.01
N GLY A 53 16.60 0.09 13.08
CA GLY A 53 16.18 -1.32 13.22
C GLY A 53 15.72 -1.96 11.89
N LYS A 54 15.98 -3.26 11.67
CA LYS A 54 15.91 -4.00 10.39
C LYS A 54 14.53 -3.93 9.67
N ARG A 55 14.56 -3.69 8.34
CA ARG A 55 13.48 -3.17 7.45
C ARG A 55 12.22 -4.06 7.30
N GLY A 56 11.05 -3.46 7.49
CA GLY A 56 9.76 -3.89 6.93
C GLY A 56 9.35 -3.01 5.74
N ALA A 57 8.21 -3.30 5.10
CA ALA A 57 7.71 -2.47 4.00
C ALA A 57 7.60 -1.01 4.46
N PRO A 58 8.17 -0.04 3.71
CA PRO A 58 8.02 1.37 4.05
C PRO A 58 6.53 1.73 4.07
N SER A 59 6.06 2.20 5.21
CA SER A 59 4.75 2.83 5.38
C SER A 59 4.95 4.32 5.65
N ARG A 60 3.91 5.11 5.43
CA ARG A 60 3.91 6.55 5.71
C ARG A 60 2.63 6.95 6.46
N PHE A 61 2.69 8.07 7.18
CA PHE A 61 1.60 8.58 8.00
C PHE A 61 0.33 8.82 7.17
N GLU A 62 -0.80 8.35 7.70
CA GLU A 62 -2.07 8.21 6.96
C GLU A 62 -3.02 9.40 7.14
N TRP A 63 -2.70 10.34 8.03
CA TRP A 63 -3.53 11.52 8.35
C TRP A 63 -2.97 12.83 7.78
N ALA A 64 -2.07 12.77 6.81
CA ALA A 64 -1.59 13.97 6.13
C ALA A 64 -2.66 14.49 5.15
N VAL A 65 -2.86 15.81 5.11
CA VAL A 65 -3.73 16.50 4.12
C VAL A 65 -3.01 16.58 2.76
N THR A 66 -2.60 15.43 2.24
CA THR A 66 -1.92 15.27 0.95
C THR A 66 -2.44 14.02 0.25
N HIS A 67 -2.52 14.07 -1.07
CA HIS A 67 -2.81 12.89 -1.89
C HIS A 67 -1.53 12.07 -2.09
N ARG A 68 -1.63 10.75 -1.95
CA ARG A 68 -0.47 9.84 -2.03
C ARG A 68 -0.67 8.78 -3.11
N PHE A 69 0.40 8.51 -3.86
CA PHE A 69 0.44 7.56 -4.95
C PHE A 69 1.70 6.68 -4.88
N ILE A 70 1.71 5.61 -5.69
CA ILE A 70 2.88 4.78 -5.96
C ILE A 70 3.36 5.04 -7.39
N TYR A 71 4.68 5.22 -7.57
CA TYR A 71 5.30 5.21 -8.89
C TYR A 71 6.11 3.93 -9.08
N TYR A 72 5.76 3.13 -10.09
CA TYR A 72 6.47 1.89 -10.42
C TYR A 72 6.52 1.66 -11.92
N LYS A 73 7.73 1.42 -12.46
CA LYS A 73 7.98 1.10 -13.89
C LYS A 73 7.29 2.06 -14.87
N GLY A 74 7.34 3.38 -14.60
CA GLY A 74 6.75 4.39 -15.50
C GLY A 74 5.28 4.70 -15.27
N TYR A 75 4.63 4.03 -14.31
CA TYR A 75 3.21 4.22 -14.02
C TYR A 75 2.98 4.77 -12.62
N TYR A 76 1.99 5.65 -12.53
CA TYR A 76 1.40 6.17 -11.30
C TYR A 76 0.17 5.32 -10.96
N PHE A 77 0.10 4.89 -9.70
CA PHE A 77 -1.02 4.15 -9.14
C PHE A 77 -1.62 4.98 -8.02
N GLU A 78 -2.89 5.32 -8.16
CA GLU A 78 -3.58 6.24 -7.25
C GLU A 78 -4.94 5.68 -6.86
N PHE A 79 -5.47 6.14 -5.72
CA PHE A 79 -6.81 5.80 -5.28
C PHE A 79 -7.49 7.05 -4.75
N ILE A 80 -8.60 7.42 -5.38
CA ILE A 80 -9.25 8.71 -5.18
C ILE A 80 -10.72 8.52 -4.76
N GLY A 81 -11.39 9.63 -4.40
CA GLY A 81 -12.71 9.62 -3.77
C GLY A 81 -13.83 8.89 -4.52
N ASN A 82 -13.70 8.68 -5.84
CA ASN A 82 -14.65 7.88 -6.63
C ASN A 82 -14.53 6.35 -6.38
N SER A 83 -13.65 5.93 -5.47
CA SER A 83 -13.41 4.53 -5.10
C SER A 83 -12.82 3.66 -6.21
N ASN A 84 -12.37 4.23 -7.31
CA ASN A 84 -11.64 3.52 -8.35
C ASN A 84 -10.15 3.83 -8.23
N ALA A 85 -9.31 2.83 -8.52
CA ALA A 85 -7.89 3.10 -8.69
C ALA A 85 -7.66 3.82 -10.03
N VAL A 86 -6.68 4.70 -10.09
CA VAL A 86 -6.26 5.37 -11.32
C VAL A 86 -4.87 4.87 -11.67
N ILE A 87 -4.68 4.49 -12.94
CA ILE A 87 -3.41 3.99 -13.46
C ILE A 87 -3.04 4.83 -14.69
N GLY A 88 -2.01 5.68 -14.55
CA GLY A 88 -1.60 6.63 -15.59
C GLY A 88 -0.08 6.69 -15.75
N THR A 89 0.39 7.36 -16.81
CA THR A 89 1.83 7.67 -17.02
C THR A 89 2.23 9.03 -16.45
N SER A 90 1.25 9.81 -16.00
CA SER A 90 1.41 11.04 -15.22
C SER A 90 0.68 10.89 -13.89
N ALA A 91 1.12 11.66 -12.88
CA ALA A 91 0.31 11.81 -11.68
C ALA A 91 -0.97 12.58 -12.04
N ARG A 92 -2.09 12.19 -11.44
CA ARG A 92 -3.38 12.82 -11.68
C ARG A 92 -3.31 14.29 -11.32
N ASP A 93 -3.91 15.11 -12.18
CA ASP A 93 -3.93 16.56 -12.07
C ASP A 93 -2.55 17.24 -12.04
N SER A 94 -1.46 16.55 -12.44
CA SER A 94 -0.11 17.14 -12.45
C SER A 94 0.05 18.34 -13.39
N HIS A 95 -0.88 18.52 -14.34
CA HIS A 95 -0.95 19.68 -15.24
C HIS A 95 -1.46 20.95 -14.52
N ARG A 96 -2.15 20.79 -13.38
CA ARG A 96 -2.72 21.88 -12.56
C ARG A 96 -2.05 21.99 -11.21
N CYS A 97 -1.55 20.89 -10.67
CA CYS A 97 -1.01 20.79 -9.33
C CYS A 97 0.42 20.27 -9.38
N SER A 98 1.32 20.88 -8.60
CA SER A 98 2.69 20.38 -8.48
C SER A 98 2.69 19.00 -7.82
N SER A 99 3.25 18.00 -8.50
CA SER A 99 3.38 16.63 -8.02
C SER A 99 4.85 16.20 -8.04
N SER A 100 5.34 15.60 -6.97
CA SER A 100 6.73 15.15 -6.87
C SER A 100 6.86 13.74 -6.27
N ARG A 101 7.99 13.09 -6.56
CA ARG A 101 8.40 11.77 -6.01
C ARG A 101 9.47 12.00 -4.94
N GLU A 102 9.72 11.05 -4.02
CA GLU A 102 10.96 11.08 -3.21
C GLU A 102 12.16 11.16 -4.16
N SER A 103 13.17 11.89 -3.70
CA SER A 103 14.50 11.86 -4.30
C SER A 103 15.15 10.48 -4.28
N SER A 104 14.74 9.59 -3.37
CA SER A 104 15.31 8.26 -3.17
C SER A 104 14.30 7.12 -3.35
N PRO A 105 14.77 5.94 -3.78
CA PRO A 105 13.96 4.73 -3.81
C PRO A 105 13.36 4.38 -2.44
N ALA A 106 12.07 4.10 -2.43
CA ALA A 106 11.29 3.42 -1.41
C ALA A 106 11.83 2.03 -1.09
N GLY A 107 12.23 1.32 -2.15
CA GLY A 107 12.58 -0.09 -2.16
C GLY A 107 12.76 -0.58 -3.60
N TYR A 108 12.91 -1.90 -3.77
CA TYR A 108 13.11 -2.53 -5.08
C TYR A 108 12.20 -3.76 -5.21
N SER A 109 11.60 -3.96 -6.38
CA SER A 109 10.62 -5.03 -6.59
C SER A 109 10.88 -5.76 -7.90
N ARG A 110 10.78 -7.09 -7.85
CA ARG A 110 10.85 -7.98 -9.03
C ARG A 110 9.50 -8.27 -9.65
N LEU A 111 8.40 -7.77 -9.09
CA LEU A 111 7.06 -8.02 -9.60
C LEU A 111 6.87 -7.44 -11.01
N SER A 112 6.03 -8.08 -11.81
CA SER A 112 5.68 -7.56 -13.13
C SER A 112 4.81 -6.31 -12.99
N LEU A 113 4.87 -5.42 -13.99
CA LEU A 113 3.96 -4.27 -14.03
C LEU A 113 2.49 -4.74 -14.06
N ASN A 114 2.20 -5.83 -14.77
CA ASN A 114 0.86 -6.42 -14.84
C ASN A 114 0.36 -6.89 -13.46
N CYS A 115 1.24 -7.42 -12.61
CA CYS A 115 0.87 -7.78 -11.24
C CYS A 115 0.35 -6.56 -10.47
N ILE A 116 1.08 -5.44 -10.49
CA ILE A 116 0.73 -4.23 -9.74
C ILE A 116 -0.50 -3.54 -10.35
N LYS A 117 -0.64 -3.55 -11.69
CA LYS A 117 -1.89 -3.13 -12.36
C LYS A 117 -3.07 -3.99 -11.89
N GLY A 118 -2.88 -5.29 -11.76
CA GLY A 118 -3.88 -6.21 -11.19
C GLY A 118 -4.24 -5.89 -9.74
N CYS A 119 -3.24 -5.60 -8.90
CA CYS A 119 -3.49 -5.15 -7.52
C CYS A 119 -4.33 -3.87 -7.49
N ALA A 120 -3.99 -2.85 -8.27
CA ALA A 120 -4.77 -1.63 -8.34
C ALA A 120 -6.21 -1.86 -8.81
N ARG A 121 -6.41 -2.63 -9.89
CA ARG A 121 -7.73 -3.04 -10.43
C ARG A 121 -8.59 -3.77 -9.41
N ASN A 122 -7.98 -4.58 -8.56
CA ASN A 122 -8.69 -5.42 -7.59
C ASN A 122 -8.75 -4.80 -6.20
N TYR A 123 -8.20 -3.60 -6.01
CA TYR A 123 -8.09 -2.98 -4.69
C TYR A 123 -9.47 -2.77 -4.05
N ARG A 124 -10.42 -2.16 -4.77
CA ARG A 124 -11.75 -1.87 -4.24
C ARG A 124 -12.51 -3.12 -3.83
N CYS A 125 -12.46 -4.21 -4.61
CA CYS A 125 -13.17 -5.42 -4.23
C CYS A 125 -12.47 -6.18 -3.09
N THR A 126 -11.19 -5.92 -2.86
CA THR A 126 -10.42 -6.55 -1.78
C THR A 126 -10.55 -5.78 -0.47
N TYR A 127 -10.58 -4.44 -0.52
CA TYR A 127 -10.47 -3.57 0.66
C TYR A 127 -11.62 -2.57 0.81
N GLY A 128 -12.59 -2.58 -0.10
CA GLY A 128 -13.79 -1.75 -0.04
C GLY A 128 -13.66 -0.40 -0.76
N ARG A 129 -14.68 0.43 -0.56
CA ARG A 129 -14.80 1.77 -1.15
C ARG A 129 -13.91 2.78 -0.43
N TYR A 130 -13.68 3.93 -1.07
CA TYR A 130 -12.93 5.03 -0.48
C TYR A 130 -13.62 5.53 0.79
N SER A 131 -12.86 5.69 1.86
CA SER A 131 -13.28 6.40 3.05
C SER A 131 -12.11 7.22 3.57
N LEU A 132 -12.38 8.46 4.00
CA LEU A 132 -11.35 9.41 4.41
C LEU A 132 -10.43 8.84 5.52
N LEU A 133 -10.99 8.06 6.44
CA LEU A 133 -10.28 7.57 7.63
C LEU A 133 -9.74 6.13 7.48
N TRP A 134 -10.47 5.24 6.80
CA TRP A 134 -10.24 3.79 6.91
C TRP A 134 -9.67 3.16 5.63
N ASN A 135 -9.99 3.72 4.46
CA ASN A 135 -9.55 3.23 3.16
C ASN A 135 -9.36 4.38 2.17
N ASN A 136 -8.27 5.13 2.36
CA ASN A 136 -7.94 6.32 1.59
C ASN A 136 -6.70 6.10 0.69
N CYS A 137 -6.23 7.16 0.04
CA CYS A 137 -5.05 7.14 -0.83
C CYS A 137 -3.76 6.69 -0.09
N HIS A 138 -3.62 6.99 1.20
CA HIS A 138 -2.47 6.57 2.01
C HIS A 138 -2.50 5.07 2.28
N LYS A 139 -3.66 4.53 2.67
CA LYS A 139 -3.86 3.09 2.86
C LYS A 139 -3.59 2.33 1.57
N PHE A 140 -4.09 2.85 0.45
CA PHE A 140 -3.83 2.28 -0.86
C PHE A 140 -2.33 2.23 -1.18
N ALA A 141 -1.63 3.35 -1.05
CA ALA A 141 -0.20 3.42 -1.31
C ALA A 141 0.61 2.50 -0.38
N ASN A 142 0.27 2.46 0.91
CA ASN A 142 0.92 1.59 1.89
C ASN A 142 0.68 0.09 1.59
N ARG A 143 -0.51 -0.29 1.11
CA ARG A 143 -0.81 -1.68 0.73
C ARG A 143 -0.07 -2.10 -0.55
N LEU A 144 -0.05 -1.24 -1.57
CA LEU A 144 0.76 -1.48 -2.78
C LEU A 144 2.26 -1.53 -2.47
N SER A 145 2.74 -0.67 -1.56
CA SER A 145 4.10 -0.72 -1.02
C SER A 145 4.44 -2.10 -0.47
N ALA A 146 3.55 -2.66 0.36
CA ALA A 146 3.74 -3.97 0.96
C ALA A 146 3.83 -5.09 -0.09
N VAL A 147 3.00 -5.02 -1.14
CA VAL A 147 3.08 -5.95 -2.28
C VAL A 147 4.40 -5.81 -3.02
N LEU A 148 4.80 -4.57 -3.34
CA LEU A 148 6.06 -4.29 -4.04
C LEU A 148 7.28 -4.71 -3.22
N CYS A 149 7.22 -4.62 -1.90
CA CYS A 149 8.27 -5.03 -0.97
C CYS A 149 8.34 -6.56 -0.77
N THR A 150 7.67 -7.34 -1.62
CA THR A 150 7.86 -8.80 -1.68
C THR A 150 9.13 -9.17 -2.44
N THR A 151 9.56 -10.39 -2.18
CA THR A 151 10.95 -10.81 -2.37
C THR A 151 11.13 -11.71 -3.58
N GLY A 152 10.04 -12.36 -3.99
CA GLY A 152 9.92 -13.12 -5.22
C GLY A 152 9.24 -12.35 -6.34
N THR A 153 8.87 -13.09 -7.36
CA THR A 153 8.10 -12.64 -8.53
C THR A 153 6.63 -13.03 -8.44
N THR A 154 6.25 -13.78 -7.39
CA THR A 154 4.89 -14.27 -7.18
C THR A 154 3.94 -13.12 -6.88
N CYS A 155 2.95 -12.95 -7.76
CA CYS A 155 1.91 -11.97 -7.56
C CYS A 155 0.91 -12.46 -6.49
N PRO A 156 0.51 -11.62 -5.52
CA PRO A 156 -0.52 -11.99 -4.55
C PRO A 156 -1.83 -12.40 -5.25
N SER A 157 -2.52 -13.40 -4.71
CA SER A 157 -3.74 -13.95 -5.32
C SER A 157 -4.84 -12.91 -5.55
N TRP A 158 -5.00 -11.96 -4.64
CA TRP A 158 -5.99 -10.89 -4.77
C TRP A 158 -5.68 -9.92 -5.93
N CYS A 159 -4.41 -9.80 -6.34
CA CYS A 159 -4.02 -9.01 -7.50
C CYS A 159 -4.37 -9.69 -8.83
N LEU A 160 -4.63 -11.00 -8.83
CA LEU A 160 -4.96 -11.80 -10.02
C LEU A 160 -6.47 -11.97 -10.25
N ARG A 161 -7.31 -11.32 -9.44
CA ARG A 161 -8.77 -11.33 -9.59
C ARG A 161 -9.24 -10.51 -10.79
N SER A 162 -10.54 -10.54 -11.09
CA SER A 162 -11.16 -9.92 -12.27
C SER A 162 -12.14 -8.77 -11.96
N CYS A 163 -12.03 -8.11 -10.80
CA CYS A 163 -12.98 -7.06 -10.39
C CYS A 163 -12.90 -5.79 -11.25
N ASN A 164 -11.72 -5.48 -11.81
CA ASN A 164 -11.48 -4.39 -12.77
C ASN A 164 -12.00 -2.99 -12.35
N HIS A 165 -11.84 -2.62 -11.08
CA HIS A 165 -12.20 -1.29 -10.56
C HIS A 165 -11.04 -0.29 -10.68
N ALA A 166 -10.54 -0.10 -11.90
CA ALA A 166 -9.54 0.94 -12.19
C ALA A 166 -9.85 1.68 -13.49
N GLU A 167 -9.48 2.96 -13.51
CA GLU A 167 -9.60 3.88 -14.62
C GLU A 167 -8.21 4.22 -15.18
N ALA A 168 -8.16 4.62 -16.45
CA ALA A 168 -6.97 5.23 -17.02
C ALA A 168 -6.79 6.65 -16.44
N GLY A 169 -5.53 7.02 -16.18
CA GLY A 169 -5.14 8.34 -15.65
C GLY A 169 -4.22 9.10 -16.58
#